data_AF-A0A934RYC8-F1
#
_entry.id   AF-A0A934RYC8-F1
#
_cell.length_a   1.000
_cell.length_b   1.000
_cell.length_c   1.000
_cell.angle_alpha   90.00
_cell.angle_beta   90.00
_cell.angle_gamma   90.00
#
_symmetry.space_group_name_H-M   'P 1'
#
loop_
_entity.id
_entity.type
_entity.pdbx_description
1 polymer ?
#
loop_
_entity_poly.entity_id
_entity_poly.type
_entity_poly.pdbx_seq_one_letter_code
_entity_poly.pdbx_strand_id
1 'polypeptide(L)' 'MRSYSIFLDEADGTLFAIAEIEHIEARESIARTEVCKRWWKFMAPLMEVNQDDSPCTVALRKVFEL' A
#
# COMPACT_ATOMS: atom_id res chain seq x y z
N MET A 1 5.27 9.65 7.39
CA MET A 1 4.62 8.33 7.54
C MET A 1 5.00 7.82 8.91
N ARG A 2 4.02 7.61 9.79
CA ARG A 2 4.27 7.25 11.18
C ARG A 2 4.33 5.73 11.36
N SER A 3 3.47 5.02 10.66
CA SER A 3 3.44 3.56 10.63
C SER A 3 2.92 3.07 9.27
N TYR A 4 3.39 1.90 8.84
CA TYR A 4 2.90 1.20 7.66
C TYR A 4 2.91 -0.29 7.96
N SER A 5 1.73 -0.90 7.92
CA SER A 5 1.53 -2.32 8.22
C SER A 5 0.77 -2.98 7.07
N ILE A 6 1.17 -4.19 6.71
CA ILE A 6 0.47 -5.04 5.75
C ILE A 6 0.13 -6.35 6.47
N PHE A 7 -1.13 -6.76 6.37
CA PHE A 7 -1.63 -8.02 6.91
C PHE A 7 -2.04 -8.92 5.74
N LEU A 8 -1.69 -10.21 5.83
CA LEU A 8 -2.11 -11.22 4.87
C LEU A 8 -3.28 -11.99 5.46
N ASP A 9 -4.37 -12.09 4.70
CA ASP A 9 -5.36 -13.14 4.89
C ASP A 9 -4.88 -14.39 4.16
N GLU A 10 -4.44 -15.40 4.92
CA GLU A 10 -3.93 -16.64 4.36
C GLU A 10 -5.03 -17.49 3.69
N ALA A 11 -6.31 -17.20 3.95
CA ALA A 11 -7.42 -17.97 3.39
C ALA A 11 -7.60 -17.74 1.88
N ASP A 12 -7.41 -16.50 1.42
CA ASP A 12 -7.63 -16.10 0.03
C ASP A 12 -6.47 -15.30 -0.59
N GLY A 13 -5.42 -15.01 0.19
CA GLY A 13 -4.26 -14.24 -0.25
C GLY A 13 -4.46 -12.73 -0.22
N THR A 14 -5.57 -12.22 0.33
CA THR A 14 -5.85 -10.79 0.38
C THR A 14 -4.86 -10.06 1.29
N LEU A 15 -4.31 -8.94 0.80
CA LEU A 15 -3.43 -8.07 1.58
C LEU A 15 -4.19 -6.82 2.06
N PHE A 16 -4.21 -6.60 3.37
CA PHE A 16 -4.74 -5.39 4.00
C PHE A 16 -3.60 -4.46 4.39
N ALA A 17 -3.51 -3.28 3.78
CA ALA A 17 -2.51 -2.28 4.10
C ALA A 17 -3.09 -1.11 4.89
N ILE A 18 -2.45 -0.75 6.00
CA ILE A 18 -2.79 0.42 6.82
C ILE A 18 -1.55 1.32 6.88
N ALA A 19 -1.72 2.58 6.47
CA ALA A 19 -0.68 3.58 6.49
C ALA A 19 -1.14 4.80 7.29
N GLU A 20 -0.41 5.14 8.35
CA GLU A 20 -0.63 6.40 9.08
C GLU A 20 0.23 7.50 8.47
N ILE A 21 -0.43 8.48 7.89
CA ILE A 21 0.21 9.60 7.19
C ILE A 21 -0.31 10.90 7.80
N GLU A 22 0.60 11.73 8.29
CA GLU A 22 0.28 13.01 8.94
C GLU A 22 -0.24 14.07 7.95
N HIS A 23 0.23 14.02 6.70
CA HIS A 23 -0.16 14.94 5.64
C HIS A 23 -0.52 14.19 4.36
N ILE A 24 -1.74 14.37 3.86
CA ILE A 24 -2.24 13.73 2.63
C ILE A 24 -1.35 14.07 1.42
N GLU A 25 -0.84 15.30 1.34
CA GLU A 25 0.08 15.75 0.27
C GLU A 25 1.40 14.96 0.25
N ALA A 26 1.84 14.48 1.42
CA ALA A 26 3.02 13.63 1.53
C ALA A 26 2.77 12.23 0.93
N ARG A 27 1.53 11.74 0.89
CA ARG A 27 1.19 10.42 0.34
C ARG A 27 1.46 10.33 -1.15
N GLU A 28 0.95 11.29 -1.92
CA GLU A 28 1.18 11.32 -3.38
C GLU A 28 2.65 11.53 -3.71
N SER A 29 3.33 12.33 -2.89
CA SER A 29 4.77 12.56 -3.03
C SER A 29 5.57 11.27 -2.81
N ILE A 30 5.21 10.45 -1.82
CA ILE A 30 5.87 9.16 -1.56
C ILE A 30 5.72 8.20 -2.74
N ALA A 31 4.52 8.09 -3.33
CA ALA A 31 4.28 7.23 -4.49
C ALA A 31 5.13 7.63 -5.71
N ARG A 32 5.55 8.90 -5.79
CA ARG A 32 6.43 9.40 -6.88
C ARG A 32 7.91 9.16 -6.62
N THR A 33 8.31 8.76 -5.41
CA THR A 33 9.72 8.52 -5.08
C THR A 33 10.24 7.25 -5.76
N GLU A 34 11.51 7.29 -6.16
CA GLU A 34 12.17 6.12 -6.75
C GLU A 34 12.25 4.93 -5.79
N VAL A 35 12.34 5.21 -4.49
CA VAL A 35 12.34 4.17 -3.44
C VAL A 35 11.00 3.41 -3.43
N CYS A 36 9.88 4.11 -3.57
CA CYS A 36 8.55 3.48 -3.60
C CYS A 36 8.37 2.61 -4.85
N LYS A 37 8.80 3.09 -6.02
CA LYS A 37 8.77 2.31 -7.26
C LYS A 37 9.65 1.06 -7.19
N ARG A 38 10.84 1.16 -6.61
CA ARG A 38 11.71 0.00 -6.37
C ARG A 38 11.06 -1.02 -5.44
N TRP A 39 10.37 -0.55 -4.40
CA TRP A 39 9.62 -1.40 -3.49
C TRP A 39 8.46 -2.11 -4.20
N TRP A 40 7.70 -1.41 -5.02
CA TRP A 40 6.63 -2.00 -5.84
C TRP A 40 7.14 -3.12 -6.74
N LYS A 41 8.23 -2.87 -7.48
CA LYS A 41 8.85 -3.86 -8.34
C LYS A 41 9.35 -5.09 -7.58
N PHE A 42 9.85 -4.90 -6.36
CA PHE A 42 10.26 -6.01 -5.51
C PHE A 42 9.06 -6.85 -5.02
N MET A 43 7.93 -6.20 -4.75
CA MET A 43 6.70 -6.85 -4.28
C MET A 43 5.85 -7.43 -5.42
N ALA A 44 6.02 -6.98 -6.66
CA ALA A 44 5.22 -7.39 -7.82
C ALA A 44 5.06 -8.90 -8.03
N PRO A 45 6.05 -9.77 -7.74
CA PRO A 45 5.86 -11.22 -7.84
C PRO A 45 4.91 -11.82 -6.80
N LEU A 46 4.61 -11.08 -5.72
CA LEU A 46 3.84 -11.56 -4.57
C LEU A 46 2.39 -11.06 -4.55
N MET A 47 2.01 -10.16 -5.47
CA MET A 47 0.74 -9.45 -5.42
C MET A 47 0.27 -9.02 -6.81
N GLU A 48 -1.02 -8.76 -6.96
CA GLU A 48 -1.55 -8.18 -8.20
C GLU A 48 -1.09 -6.73 -8.37
N VAL A 49 -0.56 -6.41 -9.55
CA VAL A 49 -0.01 -5.09 -9.88
C VAL A 49 -0.58 -4.53 -11.17
N ASN A 50 -0.62 -3.20 -11.25
CA ASN A 50 -0.89 -2.42 -12.45
C ASN A 50 0.31 -2.47 -13.42
N GLN A 51 0.15 -1.89 -14.62
CA GLN A 51 1.22 -1.83 -15.63
C GLN A 51 2.46 -1.03 -15.20
N ASP A 52 2.34 -0.17 -14.19
CA ASP A 52 3.42 0.64 -13.63
C ASP A 52 4.07 0.01 -12.39
N ASP A 53 3.87 -1.31 -12.20
CA ASP A 53 4.26 -2.12 -11.04
C ASP A 53 3.54 -1.73 -9.72
N SER A 54 2.71 -0.67 -9.71
CA SER A 54 1.99 -0.28 -8.50
C SER A 54 0.95 -1.33 -8.11
N PRO A 55 0.69 -1.55 -6.82
CA PRO A 55 -0.27 -2.55 -6.39
C PRO A 55 -1.71 -2.24 -6.83
N CYS A 56 -2.41 -3.25 -7.31
CA CYS A 56 -3.86 -3.19 -7.45
C CYS A 56 -4.47 -3.04 -6.05
N THR A 57 -5.07 -1.89 -5.76
CA THR A 57 -5.61 -1.59 -4.43
C THR A 57 -7.05 -1.10 -4.51
N VAL A 58 -7.84 -1.49 -3.52
CA VAL A 58 -9.20 -0.98 -3.31
C VAL A 58 -9.20 -0.17 -2.03
N ALA A 59 -9.69 1.08 -2.09
CA ALA A 59 -9.74 1.94 -0.91
C ALA A 59 -10.81 1.43 0.07
N LEU A 60 -10.39 1.10 1.29
CA LEU A 60 -11.29 0.72 2.37
C LEU A 60 -11.82 1.97 3.10
N ARG A 61 -13.12 2.01 3.35
CA ARG A 61 -13.72 3.04 4.19
C ARG A 61 -13.50 2.69 5.66
N LYS A 62 -12.74 3.51 6.37
CA LYS A 62 -12.62 3.43 7.83
C LYS A 62 -13.98 3.72 8.46
N VAL A 63 -14.52 2.77 9.21
CA VAL A 63 -15.85 2.89 9.87
C VAL A 63 -15.76 3.05 11.38
N PHE A 64 -14.59 2.75 11.98
CA PHE A 64 -14.37 2.79 13.42
C PHE A 64 -12.87 2.95 13.76
N GLU A 65 -12.58 3.62 14.87
CA GLU A 65 -11.27 3.71 15.56
C GLU A 65 -11.54 4.11 17.01
N LEU A 66 -10.71 3.63 17.94
CA LEU A 66 -10.76 3.95 19.36
C LEU A 66 -9.46 4.63 19.80
#